data_AF-A0A9X5X8T3-F1
#
_entry.id   AF-A0A9X5X8T3-F1
#
_cell.length_a   1.000
_cell.length_b   1.000
_cell.length_c   1.000
_cell.angle_alpha   90.00
_cell.angle_beta   90.00
_cell.angle_gamma   90.00
#
_symmetry.space_group_name_H-M   'P 1'
#
loop_
_entity.id
_entity.type
_entity.pdbx_description
1 polymer ?
#
loop_
_entity_poly.entity_id
_entity_poly.type
_entity_poly.pdbx_seq_one_letter_code
_entity_poly.pdbx_strand_id
1 'polypeptide(L)'
;MRTLPVYVILWLVGAVMVTPLLYALVSGFKSTDQLSSNTFGLPHPWVTSNYTSLLGSGPFWRSVGSSTLIAVATALLTVGASALAAYALARFAFRGRE
;
A
#
# COMPACT_ATOMS: atom_id res chain seq x y z
N MET A 1 12.29 8.29 31.69
CA MET A 1 13.22 7.27 31.15
C MET A 1 12.53 5.95 30.73
N ARG A 2 11.36 5.55 31.27
CA ARG A 2 10.64 4.32 30.86
C ARG A 2 10.10 4.29 29.42
N THR A 3 9.99 5.44 28.74
CA THR A 3 9.51 5.55 27.36
C THR A 3 10.60 5.42 26.29
N LEU A 4 11.87 5.59 26.69
CA LEU A 4 13.03 5.50 25.80
C LEU A 4 13.14 4.13 25.08
N PRO A 5 12.97 2.97 25.76
CA PRO A 5 12.94 1.68 25.05
C PRO A 5 11.78 1.54 24.07
N VAL A 6 10.60 2.12 24.36
CA VAL A 6 9.44 2.09 23.45
C VAL A 6 9.73 2.87 22.18
N TYR A 7 10.35 4.06 22.29
CA TYR A 7 10.76 4.84 21.13
C TYR A 7 11.82 4.15 20.29
N VAL A 8 12.79 3.49 20.91
CA VAL A 8 13.82 2.71 20.19
C VAL A 8 13.18 1.54 19.42
N ILE A 9 12.25 0.82 20.05
CA ILE A 9 11.52 -0.28 19.39
C ILE A 9 10.68 0.25 18.23
N LEU A 10 9.96 1.36 18.41
CA LEU A 10 9.19 2.00 17.33
C LEU A 10 10.08 2.38 16.14
N TRP A 11 11.25 2.96 16.40
CA TRP A 11 12.22 3.30 15.35
C TRP A 11 12.77 2.07 14.64
N LEU A 12 13.10 1.00 15.36
CA LEU A 12 13.57 -0.25 14.77
C LEU A 12 12.50 -0.90 13.89
N VAL A 13 11.27 -1.03 14.40
CA VAL A 13 10.14 -1.59 13.64
C VAL A 13 9.85 -0.72 12.41
N GLY A 14 9.84 0.61 12.57
CA GLY A 14 9.69 1.54 11.47
C GLY A 14 10.77 1.37 10.40
N ALA A 15 12.04 1.27 10.81
CA ALA A 15 13.16 1.05 9.89
C ALA A 15 13.02 -0.28 9.12
N VAL A 16 12.64 -1.36 9.80
CA VAL A 16 12.41 -2.67 9.17
C VAL A 16 11.27 -2.61 8.15
N MET A 17 10.20 -1.86 8.43
CA MET A 17 9.06 -1.69 7.52
C MET A 17 9.39 -0.78 6.32
N VAL A 18 10.18 0.28 6.55
CA VAL A 18 10.54 1.25 5.51
C VAL A 18 11.63 0.70 4.57
N THR A 19 12.52 -0.17 5.06
CA THR A 19 13.60 -0.78 4.27
C THR A 19 13.10 -1.45 2.97
N PRO A 20 12.12 -2.38 2.98
CA PRO A 20 11.63 -3.00 1.75
C PRO A 20 10.91 -2.00 0.85
N LEU A 21 10.27 -0.97 1.41
CA LEU A 21 9.63 0.09 0.63
C LEU A 21 10.67 0.92 -0.14
N LEU A 22 11.74 1.34 0.53
CA LEU A 22 12.86 2.05 -0.09
C LEU A 22 13.55 1.18 -1.15
N TYR A 23 13.74 -0.11 -0.83
CA TYR A 23 14.31 -1.07 -1.77
C TYR A 23 13.44 -1.23 -3.04
N ALA A 24 12.12 -1.32 -2.89
CA ALA A 24 11.19 -1.41 -4.01
C ALA A 24 11.22 -0.13 -4.88
N LEU A 25 11.27 1.05 -4.25
CA LEU A 25 11.40 2.33 -4.95
C LEU A 25 12.71 2.41 -5.75
N VAL A 26 13.84 2.09 -5.12
CA VAL A 26 15.16 2.10 -5.79
C VAL A 26 15.23 1.06 -6.90
N SER A 27 14.62 -0.11 -6.70
CA SER A 27 14.57 -1.18 -7.70
C SER A 27 13.75 -0.80 -8.93
N GLY A 28 12.77 0.10 -8.83
CA GLY A 28 12.04 0.63 -9.98
C GLY A 28 12.92 1.41 -10.97
N PHE A 29 14.06 1.93 -10.53
CA PHE A 29 15.06 2.60 -11.36
C PHE A 29 16.12 1.65 -11.93
N LYS A 30 16.05 0.34 -11.67
CA LYS A 30 16.99 -0.67 -12.20
C LYS A 30 16.45 -1.34 -13.46
N SER A 31 17.34 -1.83 -14.32
CA SER A 31 16.98 -2.73 -15.43
C SER A 31 16.81 -4.18 -14.97
N THR A 32 16.16 -5.02 -15.78
CA THR A 32 15.98 -6.46 -15.52
C THR A 32 17.31 -7.19 -15.31
N ASP A 33 18.35 -6.79 -16.06
CA ASP A 33 19.70 -7.37 -15.94
C ASP A 33 20.38 -6.98 -14.62
N GLN A 34 20.13 -5.78 -14.10
CA GLN A 34 20.66 -5.34 -12.80
C GLN A 34 19.98 -6.04 -11.63
N LEU A 35 18.67 -6.33 -11.73
CA LEU A 35 17.97 -7.12 -10.72
C LEU A 35 18.54 -8.55 -10.61
N SER A 36 18.91 -9.13 -11.75
CA SER A 36 19.45 -10.49 -11.84
C SER A 36 20.93 -10.59 -11.46
N SER A 37 21.74 -9.57 -11.78
CA SER A 37 23.19 -9.57 -11.52
C SER A 37 23.59 -8.94 -10.19
N ASN A 38 22.86 -7.91 -9.72
CA ASN A 38 23.16 -7.22 -8.46
C ASN A 38 21.89 -6.73 -7.76
N THR A 39 21.17 -7.68 -7.16
CA THR A 39 19.89 -7.46 -6.49
C THR A 39 19.98 -6.38 -5.40
N PHE A 40 21.02 -6.40 -4.55
CA PHE A 40 21.16 -5.47 -3.41
C PHE A 40 21.97 -4.19 -3.68
N GLY A 41 22.62 -4.04 -4.83
CA GLY A 41 23.44 -2.87 -5.17
C GLY A 41 22.62 -1.63 -5.51
N LEU A 42 23.25 -0.46 -5.57
CA LEU A 42 22.59 0.76 -6.05
C LEU A 42 22.41 0.73 -7.58
N PRO A 43 21.37 1.39 -8.15
CA PRO A 43 21.12 1.39 -9.59
C PRO A 43 22.24 2.11 -10.34
N HIS A 44 23.06 1.40 -11.12
CA HIS A 44 24.17 1.98 -11.89
C HIS A 44 24.20 1.36 -13.30
N PRO A 45 23.68 2.03 -14.35
CA PRO A 45 23.11 3.38 -14.39
C PRO A 45 21.68 3.47 -13.83
N TRP A 46 21.22 4.68 -13.52
CA TRP A 46 19.82 4.96 -13.16
C TRP A 46 18.94 4.95 -14.41
N VAL A 47 17.94 4.08 -14.46
CA VAL A 47 17.02 3.91 -15.60
C VAL A 47 15.71 4.64 -15.29
N THR A 48 15.69 5.96 -15.51
CA THR A 48 14.49 6.79 -15.32
C THR A 48 13.41 6.53 -16.36
N SER A 49 13.79 5.92 -17.50
CA SER A 49 12.86 5.56 -18.58
C SER A 49 11.78 4.57 -18.14
N ASN A 50 12.04 3.73 -17.12
CA ASN A 50 11.03 2.82 -16.57
C ASN A 50 9.81 3.61 -16.07
N TYR A 51 10.03 4.64 -15.26
CA TYR A 51 8.94 5.47 -14.72
C TYR A 51 8.28 6.32 -15.80
N THR A 52 9.04 6.96 -16.68
CA THR A 52 8.45 7.82 -17.74
C THR A 52 7.64 7.01 -18.75
N SER A 53 8.09 5.79 -19.08
CA SER A 53 7.37 4.91 -20.01
C SER A 53 6.12 4.33 -19.37
N LEU A 54 6.16 3.96 -18.08
CA LEU A 54 4.99 3.53 -17.33
C LEU A 54 3.94 4.64 -17.21
N LEU A 55 4.35 5.85 -16.85
CA LEU A 55 3.47 7.02 -16.72
C LEU A 55 2.90 7.49 -18.07
N GLY A 56 3.64 7.28 -19.18
CA GLY A 56 3.14 7.51 -20.54
C GLY A 56 2.25 6.38 -21.08
N SER A 57 2.16 5.24 -20.39
CA SER A 57 1.39 4.10 -20.87
C SER A 57 -0.10 4.22 -20.54
N GLY A 58 -0.94 4.20 -21.58
CA GLY A 58 -2.41 4.17 -21.42
C GLY A 58 -2.94 2.99 -20.57
N PRO A 59 -2.41 1.76 -20.71
CA PRO A 59 -2.82 0.61 -19.89
C PRO A 59 -2.58 0.78 -18.39
N PHE A 60 -1.51 1.50 -18.00
CA PHE A 60 -1.25 1.80 -16.59
C PHE A 60 -2.39 2.63 -15.99
N TRP A 61 -2.74 3.75 -16.64
CA TRP A 61 -3.83 4.61 -16.19
C TRP A 61 -5.20 3.92 -16.22
N ARG A 62 -5.44 3.05 -17.21
CA ARG A 62 -6.64 2.22 -17.23
C ARG A 62 -6.70 1.30 -16.00
N SER A 63 -5.59 0.67 -15.65
CA SER A 63 -5.52 -0.23 -14.49
C SER A 63 -5.71 0.53 -13.17
N VAL A 64 -5.07 1.70 -13.03
CA VAL A 64 -5.25 2.61 -11.88
C VAL A 64 -6.70 3.08 -11.78
N GLY A 65 -7.31 3.46 -12.90
CA GLY A 65 -8.72 3.90 -12.94
C GLY A 65 -9.68 2.77 -12.58
N SER A 66 -9.52 1.58 -13.17
CA SER A 66 -10.37 0.43 -12.87
C SER A 66 -10.23 -0.04 -11.43
N SER A 67 -9.02 -0.10 -10.86
CA SER A 67 -8.83 -0.50 -9.47
C SER A 67 -9.39 0.53 -8.49
N THR A 68 -9.19 1.82 -8.77
CA THR A 68 -9.75 2.91 -7.96
C THR A 68 -11.28 2.90 -7.99
N LEU A 69 -11.88 2.72 -9.17
CA LEU A 69 -13.32 2.64 -9.31
C LEU A 69 -13.90 1.47 -8.51
N ILE A 70 -13.30 0.28 -8.63
CA ILE A 70 -13.72 -0.90 -7.87
C ILE A 70 -13.56 -0.65 -6.37
N ALA A 71 -12.41 -0.13 -5.93
CA ALA A 71 -12.15 0.15 -4.51
C ALA A 71 -13.17 1.12 -3.92
N VAL A 72 -13.47 2.23 -4.61
CA VAL A 72 -14.46 3.23 -4.16
C VAL A 72 -15.86 2.65 -4.17
N ALA A 73 -16.26 1.95 -5.23
CA ALA A 73 -17.58 1.34 -5.32
C ALA A 73 -17.79 0.33 -4.18
N THR A 74 -16.81 -0.55 -3.95
CA THR A 74 -16.85 -1.51 -2.84
C THR A 74 -16.89 -0.80 -1.49
N ALA A 75 -16.05 0.21 -1.27
CA ALA A 75 -16.04 0.96 -0.01
C ALA A 75 -17.41 1.60 0.29
N LEU A 76 -18.05 2.23 -0.70
CA LEU A 76 -19.37 2.84 -0.54
C LEU A 76 -20.44 1.80 -0.22
N LEU A 77 -20.45 0.67 -0.93
CA LEU A 77 -21.41 -0.41 -0.68
C LEU A 77 -21.19 -1.02 0.71
N THR A 78 -19.95 -1.28 1.10
CA THR A 78 -19.61 -1.83 2.41
C THR A 78 -19.99 -0.87 3.53
N VAL A 79 -19.68 0.42 3.39
CA VAL A 79 -20.05 1.44 4.39
C VAL A 79 -21.58 1.57 4.48
N GLY A 80 -22.29 1.63 3.35
CA GLY A 80 -23.75 1.70 3.34
C GLY A 80 -24.39 0.48 4.00
N ALA A 81 -23.96 -0.73 3.64
CA ALA A 81 -24.48 -1.97 4.20
C ALA A 81 -24.14 -2.11 5.69
N SER A 82 -22.90 -1.81 6.08
CA SER A 82 -22.49 -1.86 7.49
C SER A 82 -23.18 -0.81 8.34
N ALA A 83 -23.45 0.39 7.81
CA ALA A 83 -24.22 1.42 8.51
C ALA A 83 -25.68 0.99 8.74
N LEU A 84 -26.34 0.40 7.73
CA LEU A 84 -27.69 -0.14 7.87
C LEU A 84 -27.75 -1.29 8.89
N ALA A 85 -26.79 -2.20 8.84
CA ALA A 85 -26.66 -3.30 9.80
C ALA A 85 -26.40 -2.77 11.22
N ALA A 86 -25.47 -1.81 11.37
CA ALA A 86 -25.16 -1.17 12.64
C ALA A 86 -26.36 -0.41 13.20
N TYR A 87 -27.15 0.27 12.36
CA TYR A 87 -28.38 0.95 12.80
C TYR A 87 -29.42 -0.05 13.29
N ALA A 88 -29.62 -1.15 12.56
CA ALA A 88 -30.52 -2.21 12.99
C ALA A 88 -30.08 -2.79 14.35
N LEU A 89 -28.77 -3.02 14.52
CA LEU A 89 -28.20 -3.50 15.77
C LEU A 89 -28.30 -2.47 16.92
N ALA A 90 -28.11 -1.18 16.63
CA ALA A 90 -28.14 -0.15 17.66
C ALA A 90 -29.57 0.12 18.15
N ARG A 91 -30.56 0.10 17.23
CA ARG A 91 -31.91 0.63 17.53
C ARG A 91 -32.96 -0.43 17.83
N PHE A 92 -32.87 -1.63 17.26
CA PHE A 92 -33.84 -2.70 17.57
C PHE A 92 -33.36 -3.54 18.75
N ALA A 93 -34.30 -4.06 19.54
CA ALA A 93 -34.01 -5.09 20.54
C ALA A 93 -34.20 -6.45 19.86
N PHE A 94 -33.10 -7.17 19.61
CA PHE A 94 -33.10 -8.51 19.01
C PHE A 94 -32.70 -9.56 20.05
N ARG A 95 -33.25 -10.77 19.92
CA ARG A 95 -32.87 -11.94 20.73
C ARG A 95 -31.42 -12.31 20.41
N GLY A 96 -30.51 -12.07 21.36
CA GLY A 96 -29.05 -12.21 21.20
C GLY A 96 -28.23 -10.96 21.57
N ARG A 97 -28.88 -9.88 22.02
CA ARG A 97 -28.23 -8.69 22.59
C ARG A 97 -27.89 -8.92 24.07
N GLU A 98 -26.84 -9.69 24.33
CA GLU A 98 -26.19 -9.85 25.64
C GLU A 98 -24.71 -9.50 25.49
#